data_AF-A0A377ZJD1-F1
#
_entry.id   AF-A0A377ZJD1-F1
#
_cell.length_a   1.000
_cell.length_b   1.000
_cell.length_c   1.000
_cell.angle_alpha   90.00
_cell.angle_beta   90.00
_cell.angle_gamma   90.00
#
_symmetry.space_group_name_H-M   'P 1'
#
loop_
_entity.id
_entity.type
_entity.pdbx_description
1 polymer ?
#
loop_
_entity_poly.entity_id
_entity_poly.type
_entity_poly.pdbx_seq_one_letter_code
_entity_poly.pdbx_strand_id
1 'polypeptide(L)'
;MDGWRLDVVHMWAKAAGRGITCSISPGITQAAKQAQPEAFVFGEHFGDARQWLQADAEDAAMNYRGFTFPIWGFLANTDISYDPQKIDAQTCMAWMDNYRAGLSHQQQLRMFNQLDSHDTGAF
;
A
#
# COMPACT_ATOMS: atom_id res chain seq x y z
N MET A 1 -2.59 8.86 20.25
CA MET A 1 -1.96 8.40 19.00
C MET A 1 -3.01 8.49 17.93
N ASP A 2 -2.69 9.10 16.79
CA ASP A 2 -3.66 9.40 15.73
C ASP A 2 -3.77 8.28 14.68
N GLY A 3 -2.91 7.27 14.78
CA GLY A 3 -2.94 6.13 13.87
C GLY A 3 -1.84 5.12 14.12
N TRP A 4 -1.88 4.03 13.35
CA TRP A 4 -0.91 2.94 13.39
C TRP A 4 -0.50 2.53 11.98
N ARG A 5 0.80 2.42 11.74
CA ARG A 5 1.36 1.81 10.53
C ARG A 5 1.71 0.36 10.85
N LEU A 6 1.05 -0.57 10.18
CA LEU A 6 1.28 -2.01 10.37
C LEU A 6 2.44 -2.45 9.48
N ASP A 7 3.52 -2.91 10.12
CA ASP A 7 4.75 -3.34 9.45
C ASP A 7 4.59 -4.73 8.81
N VAL A 8 5.01 -4.86 7.55
CA VAL A 8 5.04 -6.11 6.77
C VAL A 8 3.79 -7.01 6.93
N VAL A 9 2.58 -6.44 6.88
CA VAL A 9 1.32 -7.18 7.10
C VAL A 9 1.18 -8.38 6.17
N HIS A 10 1.62 -8.25 4.92
CA HIS A 10 1.57 -9.32 3.95
C HIS A 10 2.42 -10.57 4.31
N MET A 11 3.40 -10.46 5.23
CA MET A 11 4.19 -11.61 5.70
C MET A 11 3.49 -12.42 6.78
N TRP A 12 2.57 -11.83 7.55
CA TRP A 12 1.72 -12.61 8.46
C TRP A 12 0.91 -13.66 7.68
N ALA A 13 0.59 -13.36 6.42
CA ALA A 13 -0.16 -14.24 5.52
C ALA A 13 0.68 -15.41 4.99
N LYS A 14 2.01 -15.26 4.92
CA LYS A 14 2.93 -16.33 4.53
C LYS A 14 3.12 -17.36 5.64
N ALA A 15 3.13 -16.93 6.91
CA ALA A 15 3.31 -17.83 8.05
C ALA A 15 2.04 -18.59 8.45
N ALA A 16 0.86 -17.96 8.29
CA ALA A 16 -0.41 -18.49 8.78
C ALA A 16 -1.42 -18.87 7.67
N GLY A 17 -1.06 -18.67 6.40
CA GLY A 17 -2.00 -18.80 5.28
C GLY A 17 -2.82 -17.52 5.07
N ARG A 18 -3.10 -17.18 3.80
CA ARG A 18 -3.67 -15.89 3.38
C ARG A 18 -4.96 -15.50 4.11
N GLY A 19 -5.75 -16.47 4.57
CA GLY A 19 -7.01 -16.24 5.29
C GLY A 19 -6.82 -15.70 6.72
N ILE A 20 -5.74 -16.08 7.42
CA ILE A 20 -5.56 -15.74 8.84
C ILE A 20 -5.20 -14.26 9.00
N THR A 21 -4.39 -13.69 8.11
CA THR A 21 -4.04 -12.26 8.19
C THR A 21 -5.20 -11.35 7.85
N CYS A 22 -6.05 -11.75 6.90
CA CYS A 22 -7.28 -11.03 6.60
C CYS A 22 -8.24 -11.03 7.81
N SER A 23 -8.10 -11.98 8.75
CA SER A 23 -8.85 -11.97 10.03
C SER A 23 -8.19 -11.19 11.18
N ILE A 24 -6.86 -10.98 11.16
CA ILE A 24 -6.14 -10.27 12.24
C ILE A 24 -6.19 -8.75 12.03
N SER A 25 -5.97 -8.26 10.80
CA SER A 25 -5.99 -6.81 10.51
C SER A 25 -7.30 -6.12 10.93
N PRO A 26 -8.51 -6.68 10.66
CA PRO A 26 -9.76 -6.09 11.13
C PRO A 26 -9.85 -5.97 12.66
N GLY A 27 -9.30 -6.94 13.39
CA GLY A 27 -9.26 -6.90 14.86
C GLY A 27 -8.40 -5.76 15.40
N ILE A 28 -7.26 -5.49 14.75
CA ILE A 28 -6.39 -4.36 15.11
C ILE A 28 -7.07 -3.04 14.79
N THR A 29 -7.65 -2.91 13.59
CA THR A 29 -8.37 -1.70 13.18
C THR A 29 -9.56 -1.43 14.10
N GLN A 30 -10.30 -2.47 14.48
CA GLN A 30 -11.41 -2.35 15.43
C GLN A 30 -10.94 -1.93 16.82
N ALA A 31 -9.85 -2.53 17.35
CA ALA A 31 -9.30 -2.15 18.64
C ALA A 31 -8.77 -0.71 18.65
N ALA A 32 -8.12 -0.27 17.55
CA ALA A 32 -7.66 1.11 17.38
C ALA A 32 -8.86 2.09 17.38
N LYS A 33 -9.91 1.78 16.62
CA LYS A 33 -11.13 2.60 16.55
C LYS A 33 -11.94 2.62 17.84
N GLN A 34 -11.90 1.55 18.64
CA GLN A 34 -12.49 1.52 19.98
C GLN A 34 -11.77 2.45 20.96
N ALA A 35 -10.43 2.55 20.85
CA ALA A 35 -9.64 3.46 21.69
C ALA A 35 -9.75 4.92 21.23
N GLN A 36 -9.79 5.15 19.91
CA GLN A 36 -9.96 6.47 19.30
C GLN A 36 -10.67 6.33 17.95
N PRO A 37 -11.91 6.86 17.80
CA PRO A 37 -12.69 6.71 16.55
C PRO A 37 -12.00 7.26 15.30
N GLU A 38 -11.18 8.31 15.47
CA GLU A 38 -10.41 8.94 14.40
C GLU A 38 -9.05 8.27 14.13
N ALA A 39 -8.74 7.14 14.78
CA ALA A 39 -7.49 6.43 14.57
C ALA A 39 -7.39 5.90 13.14
N PHE A 40 -6.31 6.26 12.44
CA PHE A 40 -6.05 5.84 11.08
C PHE A 40 -5.10 4.63 11.04
N VAL A 41 -5.53 3.52 10.45
CA VAL A 41 -4.70 2.30 10.37
C VAL A 41 -4.37 1.98 8.91
N PHE A 42 -3.08 1.84 8.62
CA PHE A 42 -2.63 1.48 7.27
C PHE A 42 -1.48 0.47 7.29
N GLY A 43 -1.48 -0.46 6.34
CA GLY A 43 -0.48 -1.52 6.26
C GLY A 43 0.59 -1.28 5.21
N GLU A 44 1.75 -1.89 5.46
CA GLU A 44 2.78 -2.05 4.44
C GLU A 44 2.55 -3.30 3.57
N HIS A 45 2.36 -3.04 2.29
CA HIS A 45 2.20 -4.06 1.26
C HIS A 45 3.13 -3.74 0.07
N PHE A 46 4.23 -4.48 -0.06
CA PHE A 46 5.05 -4.44 -1.30
C PHE A 46 4.29 -5.02 -2.51
N GLY A 47 3.31 -5.89 -2.23
CA GLY A 47 2.42 -6.48 -3.21
C GLY A 47 1.16 -5.66 -3.49
N ASP A 48 0.15 -6.33 -4.04
CA ASP A 48 -1.16 -5.74 -4.27
C ASP A 48 -1.98 -5.68 -2.97
N ALA A 49 -2.24 -4.47 -2.47
CA ALA A 49 -2.96 -4.25 -1.22
C ALA A 49 -4.49 -4.35 -1.36
N ARG A 50 -5.03 -4.45 -2.58
CA ARG A 50 -6.48 -4.34 -2.86
C ARG A 50 -7.32 -5.33 -2.04
N GLN A 51 -6.82 -6.54 -1.81
CA GLN A 51 -7.58 -7.54 -1.05
C GLN A 51 -7.81 -7.16 0.42
N TRP A 52 -6.89 -6.45 1.07
CA TRP A 52 -7.05 -5.99 2.45
C TRP A 52 -7.96 -4.75 2.53
N LEU A 53 -7.79 -3.84 1.56
CA LEU A 53 -8.60 -2.65 1.46
C LEU A 53 -10.06 -3.00 1.16
N GLN A 54 -10.32 -3.95 0.26
CA GLN A 54 -11.69 -4.38 -0.06
C GLN A 54 -12.38 -5.15 1.07
N ALA A 55 -11.62 -5.72 2.01
CA ALA A 55 -12.14 -6.38 3.20
C ALA A 55 -12.41 -5.42 4.36
N ASP A 56 -12.24 -4.10 4.15
CA ASP A 56 -12.26 -3.06 5.18
C ASP A 56 -11.35 -3.40 6.38
N ALA A 57 -10.28 -4.16 6.12
CA ALA A 57 -9.34 -4.59 7.14
C ALA A 57 -8.39 -3.46 7.54
N GLU A 58 -8.11 -2.53 6.63
CA GLU A 58 -7.20 -1.40 6.76
C GLU A 58 -7.82 -0.15 6.09
N ASP A 59 -7.58 1.04 6.64
CA ASP A 59 -8.12 2.30 6.07
C ASP A 59 -7.37 2.73 4.81
N ALA A 60 -6.08 2.37 4.71
CA ALA A 60 -5.21 2.61 3.56
C ALA A 60 -4.01 1.65 3.54
N ALA A 61 -3.16 1.79 2.52
CA ALA A 61 -1.89 1.07 2.42
C ALA A 61 -0.78 1.97 1.87
N MET A 62 0.47 1.59 2.13
CA MET A 62 1.64 2.19 1.47
C MET A 62 1.58 1.89 -0.03
N ASN A 63 1.54 2.93 -0.85
CA ASN A 63 1.19 2.83 -2.27
C ASN A 63 2.39 2.52 -3.18
N TYR A 64 3.16 1.48 -2.86
CA TYR A 64 4.33 1.13 -3.67
C TYR A 64 3.94 0.81 -5.12
N ARG A 65 2.90 -0.02 -5.30
CA ARG A 65 2.50 -0.51 -6.63
C ARG A 65 1.70 0.49 -7.45
N GLY A 66 0.93 1.37 -6.80
CA GLY A 66 0.09 2.35 -7.47
C GLY A 66 0.71 3.74 -7.61
N PHE A 67 1.85 4.00 -6.96
CA PHE A 67 2.53 5.30 -7.01
C PHE A 67 4.05 5.16 -7.11
N THR A 68 4.73 4.53 -6.16
CA THR A 68 6.20 4.54 -6.09
C THR A 68 6.84 3.90 -7.33
N PHE A 69 6.46 2.68 -7.69
CA PHE A 69 7.03 1.96 -8.85
C PHE A 69 6.83 2.67 -10.20
N PRO A 70 5.62 3.13 -10.57
CA PRO A 70 5.45 3.83 -11.84
C PRO A 70 6.21 5.18 -11.86
N ILE A 71 6.30 5.89 -10.73
CA ILE A 71 7.07 7.15 -10.66
C ILE A 71 8.57 6.92 -10.82
N TRP A 72 9.12 5.88 -10.20
CA TRP A 72 10.52 5.48 -10.39
C TRP A 72 10.83 5.12 -11.84
N GLY A 73 10.03 4.25 -12.46
CA GLY A 73 10.24 3.88 -13.86
C GLY A 73 10.13 5.06 -14.84
N PHE A 74 9.35 6.09 -14.49
CA PHE A 74 9.14 7.27 -15.36
C PHE A 74 10.20 8.37 -15.13
N LEU A 75 10.51 8.69 -13.88
CA LEU A 75 11.39 9.81 -13.52
C LEU A 75 12.84 9.37 -13.27
N ALA A 76 13.04 8.28 -12.51
CA ALA A 76 14.37 7.78 -12.18
C ALA A 76 14.96 6.87 -13.27
N ASN A 77 14.12 6.36 -14.18
CA ASN A 77 14.48 5.35 -15.18
C ASN A 77 15.04 4.05 -14.58
N THR A 78 14.67 3.75 -13.33
CA THR A 78 15.03 2.53 -12.61
C THR A 78 13.83 2.00 -11.84
N ASP A 79 13.90 0.75 -11.38
CA ASP A 79 13.03 0.24 -10.33
C ASP A 79 13.62 0.55 -8.93
N ILE A 80 12.91 0.15 -7.87
CA ILE A 80 13.36 0.35 -6.47
C ILE A 80 14.63 -0.43 -6.09
N SER A 81 15.06 -1.38 -6.92
CA SER A 81 16.31 -2.14 -6.79
C SER A 81 17.45 -1.51 -7.60
N TYR A 82 17.20 -0.37 -8.25
CA TYR A 82 18.06 0.29 -9.24
C TYR A 82 18.25 -0.48 -10.56
N ASP A 83 17.41 -1.48 -10.83
CA ASP A 83 17.42 -2.14 -12.13
C ASP A 83 16.85 -1.19 -13.20
N PRO A 84 17.50 -1.07 -14.38
CA PRO A 84 17.04 -0.15 -15.41
C PRO A 84 15.60 -0.43 -15.85
N GLN A 85 14.73 0.56 -15.69
CA GLN A 85 13.34 0.50 -16.11
C GLN A 85 12.93 1.84 -16.68
N LYS A 86 12.65 1.88 -17.99
CA LYS A 86 12.25 3.10 -18.67
C LYS A 86 10.82 2.97 -19.18
N ILE A 87 9.90 3.71 -18.57
CA ILE A 87 8.51 3.82 -19.04
C ILE A 87 8.25 5.24 -19.51
N ASP A 88 7.37 5.39 -20.50
CA ASP A 88 6.91 6.70 -20.94
C ASP A 88 5.77 7.22 -20.04
N ALA A 89 5.40 8.49 -20.24
CA ALA A 89 4.33 9.12 -19.47
C ALA A 89 2.99 8.39 -19.65
N GLN A 90 2.72 7.87 -20.85
CA GLN A 90 1.47 7.16 -21.14
C GLN A 90 1.38 5.85 -20.36
N THR A 91 2.46 5.08 -20.30
CA THR A 91 2.56 3.83 -19.55
C THR A 91 2.49 4.09 -18.05
N CYS A 92 3.15 5.13 -17.55
CA CYS A 92 3.08 5.55 -16.15
C CYS A 92 1.64 5.87 -15.74
N MET A 93 0.95 6.71 -16.52
CA MET A 93 -0.46 7.06 -16.28
C MET A 93 -1.37 5.82 -16.34
N ALA A 94 -1.24 5.00 -17.38
CA ALA A 94 -2.04 3.79 -17.53
C ALA A 94 -1.83 2.81 -16.36
N TRP A 95 -0.61 2.69 -15.84
CA TRP A 95 -0.32 1.88 -14.66
C TRP A 95 -1.08 2.41 -13.44
N MET A 96 -0.91 3.69 -13.11
CA MET A 96 -1.56 4.32 -11.96
C MET A 96 -3.09 4.22 -12.06
N ASP A 97 -3.65 4.44 -13.25
CA ASP A 97 -5.09 4.34 -13.53
C ASP A 97 -5.62 2.90 -13.38
N ASN A 98 -4.88 1.90 -13.86
CA ASN A 98 -5.27 0.51 -13.69
C ASN A 98 -5.25 0.07 -12.23
N TYR A 99 -4.29 0.55 -11.44
CA TYR A 99 -4.22 0.21 -10.03
C TYR A 99 -5.37 0.85 -9.22
N ARG A 100 -5.57 2.17 -9.39
CA ARG A 100 -6.65 2.90 -8.69
C ARG A 100 -8.05 2.42 -9.07
N ALA A 101 -8.24 1.89 -10.27
CA ALA A 101 -9.53 1.34 -10.71
C ALA A 101 -10.03 0.19 -9.82
N GLY A 102 -9.13 -0.50 -9.11
CA GLY A 102 -9.48 -1.55 -8.16
C GLY A 102 -9.80 -1.08 -6.73
N LEU A 103 -9.76 0.24 -6.48
CA LEU A 103 -9.93 0.85 -5.16
C LEU A 103 -11.17 1.75 -5.12
N SER A 104 -11.83 1.80 -3.96
CA SER A 104 -12.92 2.74 -3.73
C SER A 104 -12.39 4.18 -3.74
N HIS A 105 -13.27 5.15 -4.01
CA HIS A 105 -12.88 6.57 -4.04
C HIS A 105 -12.27 7.04 -2.71
N GLN A 106 -12.80 6.58 -1.57
CA GLN A 106 -12.25 6.91 -0.26
C GLN A 106 -10.86 6.32 -0.06
N GLN A 107 -10.62 5.08 -0.49
CA GLN A 107 -9.30 4.46 -0.41
C GLN A 107 -8.29 5.20 -1.27
N GLN A 108 -8.65 5.56 -2.51
CA GLN A 108 -7.78 6.32 -3.41
C GLN A 108 -7.26 7.63 -2.77
N LEU A 109 -8.09 8.33 -2.00
CA LEU A 109 -7.72 9.58 -1.33
C LEU A 109 -6.86 9.38 -0.07
N ARG A 110 -6.86 8.18 0.51
CA ARG A 110 -6.19 7.87 1.78
C ARG A 110 -4.89 7.09 1.61
N MET A 111 -4.60 6.61 0.39
CA MET A 111 -3.36 5.89 0.08
C MET A 111 -2.12 6.71 0.41
N PHE A 112 -1.09 6.05 0.95
CA PHE A 112 0.14 6.70 1.34
C PHE A 112 1.12 6.73 0.16
N ASN A 113 1.29 7.89 -0.47
CA ASN A 113 2.11 8.08 -1.67
C ASN A 113 3.51 8.60 -1.29
N GLN A 114 4.47 7.70 -1.18
CA GLN A 114 5.87 8.03 -0.86
C GLN A 114 6.78 7.80 -2.07
N LEU A 115 7.82 8.62 -2.20
CA LEU A 115 8.85 8.46 -3.24
C LEU A 115 9.86 7.39 -2.85
N ASP A 116 10.26 7.34 -1.59
CA ASP A 116 11.16 6.33 -1.03
C ASP A 116 10.70 5.95 0.39
N SER A 117 11.28 4.87 0.91
CA SER A 117 11.12 4.44 2.28
C SER A 117 12.45 3.89 2.82
N HIS A 118 12.46 3.53 4.10
CA HIS A 118 13.63 2.90 4.72
C HIS A 118 13.94 1.50 4.15
N ASP A 119 13.00 0.91 3.41
CA ASP A 119 13.15 -0.40 2.77
C ASP A 119 13.44 -0.31 1.27
N THR A 120 13.53 0.91 0.70
CA THR A 120 13.86 1.13 -0.72
C THR A 120 15.16 1.92 -0.87
N GLY A 121 15.67 1.96 -2.11
CA GLY A 121 16.66 2.98 -2.48
C GLY A 121 16.12 4.39 -2.25
N ALA A 122 17.04 5.35 -2.08
CA ALA A 122 16.70 6.77 -2.08
C ALA A 122 16.42 7.21 -3.53
N PHE A 123 15.37 8.00 -3.72
CA PHE A 123 14.97 8.50 -5.03
C PHE A 123 15.89 9.62 -5.55
#